data_AF-A0A7W7DFV9-F1
#
_entry.id   AF-A0A7W7DFV9-F1
#
_cell.length_a   1.000
_cell.length_b   1.000
_cell.length_c   1.000
_cell.angle_alpha   90.00
_cell.angle_beta   90.00
_cell.angle_gamma   90.00
#
_symmetry.space_group_name_H-M   'P 1'
#
loop_
_entity.id
_entity.type
_entity.pdbx_description
1 polymer ?
#
loop_
_entity_poly.entity_id
_entity_poly.type
_entity_poly.pdbx_seq_one_letter_code
_entity_poly.pdbx_strand_id
1 'polypeptide(L)'
;MKMREEPWTPGPNDSPFGFTLLNPQGDRHLAFDDRRGHWYRLWRGRRPERLNGGDAILLRPSETGSILQISMVWIMNHPTETRRHALAEEVAAGAHAVVQHFARLSGAV
;
A
#
# COMPACT_ATOMS: atom_id res chain seq x y z
N MET A 1 -18.79 16.19 6.10
CA MET A 1 -19.23 15.01 5.32
C MET A 1 -18.04 14.56 4.49
N LYS A 2 -17.37 13.44 4.84
CA LYS A 2 -16.25 12.93 4.03
C LYS A 2 -16.85 12.38 2.73
N MET A 3 -16.61 13.05 1.60
CA MET A 3 -17.04 12.54 0.29
C MET A 3 -16.49 11.13 0.10
N ARG A 4 -17.39 10.19 -0.19
CA ARG A 4 -17.03 8.82 -0.58
C ARG A 4 -16.39 8.93 -1.96
N GLU A 5 -15.18 8.41 -2.13
CA GLU A 5 -14.52 8.38 -3.43
C GLU A 5 -15.36 7.57 -4.42
N GLU A 6 -15.51 8.08 -5.64
CA GLU A 6 -16.14 7.34 -6.72
C GLU A 6 -15.16 6.30 -7.28
N PRO A 7 -15.61 5.08 -7.62
CA PRO A 7 -14.78 4.12 -8.33
C PRO A 7 -14.27 4.68 -9.65
N TRP A 8 -12.99 4.47 -9.94
CA TRP A 8 -12.40 4.82 -11.23
C TRP A 8 -11.26 3.85 -11.57
N THR A 9 -10.62 4.03 -12.73
CA THR A 9 -9.48 3.21 -13.15
C THR A 9 -8.30 4.13 -13.50
N PRO A 10 -7.17 4.02 -12.81
CA PRO A 10 -5.94 4.74 -13.14
C PRO A 10 -5.46 4.42 -14.56
N GLY A 11 -5.22 5.46 -15.34
CA GLY A 11 -4.62 5.39 -16.66
C GLY A 11 -3.11 5.67 -16.65
N PRO A 12 -2.45 5.59 -17.81
CA PRO A 12 -0.99 5.78 -17.92
C PRO A 12 -0.49 7.15 -17.46
N ASN A 13 -1.34 8.18 -17.47
CA ASN A 13 -0.97 9.54 -17.04
C ASN A 13 -1.16 9.79 -15.53
N ASP A 14 -1.78 8.84 -14.81
CA ASP A 14 -2.08 8.97 -13.38
C ASP A 14 -0.93 8.50 -12.48
N SER A 15 0.13 7.97 -13.07
CA SER A 15 1.39 7.62 -12.38
C SER A 15 2.60 7.93 -13.26
N PRO A 16 3.65 8.59 -12.74
CA PRO A 16 4.88 8.85 -13.49
C PRO A 16 5.86 7.67 -13.50
N PHE A 17 5.48 6.49 -13.00
CA PHE A 17 6.32 5.29 -12.87
C PHE A 17 5.56 4.03 -13.30
N GLY A 18 6.28 2.95 -13.62
CA GLY A 18 5.68 1.62 -13.76
C GLY A 18 5.27 1.08 -12.40
N PHE A 19 4.06 0.54 -12.28
CA PHE A 19 3.50 0.15 -10.99
C PHE A 19 2.64 -1.10 -11.03
N THR A 20 2.64 -1.80 -9.91
CA THR A 20 1.61 -2.80 -9.59
C THR A 20 0.42 -2.10 -8.94
N LEU A 21 -0.76 -2.22 -9.55
CA LEU A 21 -2.00 -1.61 -9.07
C LEU A 21 -2.84 -2.60 -8.27
N LEU A 22 -3.21 -2.23 -7.05
CA LEU A 22 -4.24 -2.91 -6.27
C LEU A 22 -5.59 -2.21 -6.46
N ASN A 23 -6.65 -3.01 -6.60
CA ASN A 23 -8.02 -2.55 -6.84
C ASN A 23 -8.18 -1.68 -8.11
N PRO A 24 -7.99 -2.25 -9.31
CA PRO A 24 -7.96 -1.48 -10.56
C PRO A 24 -9.31 -0.85 -10.98
N GLN A 25 -10.43 -1.27 -10.37
CA GLN A 25 -11.78 -0.82 -10.73
C GLN A 25 -12.56 -0.22 -9.55
N GLY A 26 -11.91 0.04 -8.41
CA GLY A 26 -12.57 0.51 -7.19
C GLY A 26 -12.14 1.91 -6.74
N ASP A 27 -12.18 2.17 -5.44
CA ASP A 27 -11.69 3.40 -4.81
C ASP A 27 -10.37 3.14 -4.06
N ARG A 28 -9.76 4.21 -3.50
CA ARG A 28 -8.52 4.12 -2.69
C ARG A 28 -7.41 3.34 -3.40
N HIS A 29 -7.15 3.68 -4.66
CA HIS A 29 -6.15 3.01 -5.47
C HIS A 29 -4.78 3.03 -4.80
N LEU A 30 -4.21 1.84 -4.70
CA LEU A 30 -2.90 1.61 -4.13
C LEU A 30 -1.97 1.15 -5.24
N ALA A 31 -0.91 1.91 -5.48
CA ALA A 31 0.11 1.60 -6.46
C ALA A 31 1.43 1.34 -5.75
N PHE A 32 2.17 0.35 -6.23
CA PHE A 32 3.54 0.09 -5.81
C PHE A 32 4.50 0.46 -6.92
N ASP A 33 5.46 1.35 -6.65
CA ASP A 33 6.55 1.70 -7.57
C ASP A 33 7.57 0.55 -7.56
N ASP A 34 7.50 -0.31 -8.56
CA ASP A 34 8.32 -1.52 -8.68
C ASP A 34 9.81 -1.20 -8.82
N ARG A 35 10.17 0.03 -9.21
CA ARG A 35 11.57 0.45 -9.33
C ARG A 35 12.13 0.94 -7.99
N ARG A 36 11.32 1.62 -7.18
CA ARG A 36 11.81 2.30 -5.96
C ARG A 36 11.32 1.70 -4.65
N GLY A 37 10.43 0.72 -4.68
CA GLY A 37 9.91 0.07 -3.47
C GLY A 37 9.06 1.00 -2.61
N HIS A 38 8.24 1.84 -3.25
CA HIS A 38 7.39 2.83 -2.58
C HIS A 38 5.92 2.57 -2.86
N TRP A 39 5.11 2.66 -1.81
CA TRP A 39 3.66 2.67 -1.93
C TRP A 39 3.16 4.07 -2.21
N TYR A 40 2.12 4.16 -3.02
CA TYR A 40 1.42 5.40 -3.34
C TYR A 40 -0.08 5.18 -3.30
N ARG A 41 -0.78 6.21 -2.85
CA ARG A 41 -2.20 6.38 -3.14
C ARG A 41 -2.34 7.16 -4.43
N LEU A 42 -3.06 6.58 -5.38
CA LEU A 42 -3.44 7.27 -6.61
C LEU A 42 -4.80 7.95 -6.43
N TRP A 43 -4.98 9.04 -7.15
CA TRP A 43 -6.14 9.89 -7.04
C TRP A 43 -6.60 10.39 -8.40
N ARG A 44 -7.90 10.54 -8.60
CA ARG A 44 -8.46 11.13 -9.82
C ARG A 44 -8.17 12.63 -9.83
N GLY A 45 -7.35 13.09 -10.78
CA GLY A 45 -7.11 14.52 -11.01
C GLY A 45 -6.22 15.23 -9.99
N ARG A 46 -5.49 14.50 -9.13
CA ARG A 46 -4.42 15.08 -8.30
C ARG A 46 -3.21 14.18 -8.26
N ARG A 47 -2.09 14.75 -7.79
CA ARG A 47 -0.81 14.04 -7.72
C ARG A 47 -0.87 12.80 -6.83
N PRO A 48 -0.14 11.73 -7.19
CA PRO A 48 0.07 10.59 -6.31
C PRO A 48 0.61 11.02 -4.94
N GLU A 49 0.09 10.41 -3.89
CA GLU A 49 0.51 10.64 -2.51
C GLU A 49 1.36 9.46 -2.06
N ARG A 50 2.60 9.73 -1.64
CA ARG A 50 3.48 8.68 -1.13
C ARG A 50 2.98 8.19 0.22
N LEU A 51 2.92 6.88 0.38
CA LEU A 51 2.55 6.20 1.62
C LEU A 51 3.78 5.49 2.21
N ASN A 52 3.82 5.36 3.53
CA ASN A 52 4.62 4.32 4.15
C ASN A 52 3.95 2.94 3.89
N GLY A 53 4.71 1.84 3.98
CA GLY A 53 4.17 0.49 3.76
C GLY A 53 3.06 0.06 4.73
N GLY A 54 3.10 0.50 5.98
CA GLY A 54 2.04 0.29 6.96
C GLY A 54 0.78 1.12 6.69
N ASP A 55 0.91 2.34 6.17
CA ASP A 55 -0.23 3.20 5.79
C ASP A 55 -0.97 2.59 4.60
N ALA A 56 -0.26 1.92 3.69
CA ALA A 56 -0.88 1.12 2.64
C ALA A 56 -1.78 0.01 3.21
N ILE A 57 -1.28 -0.71 4.23
CA ILE A 57 -2.04 -1.74 4.95
C ILE A 57 -3.27 -1.12 5.63
N LEU A 58 -3.12 0.00 6.33
CA LEU A 58 -4.22 0.67 7.02
C LEU A 58 -5.26 1.26 6.06
N LEU A 59 -4.84 1.71 4.88
CA LEU A 59 -5.73 2.23 3.85
C LEU A 59 -6.63 1.12 3.29
N ARG A 60 -6.09 -0.10 3.12
CA ARG A 60 -6.81 -1.29 2.65
C ARG A 60 -6.47 -2.56 3.44
N PRO A 61 -7.00 -2.71 4.67
CA PRO A 61 -6.71 -3.88 5.50
C PRO A 61 -7.13 -5.20 4.86
N SER A 62 -8.17 -5.19 4.02
CA SER A 62 -8.62 -6.35 3.25
C SER A 62 -7.56 -6.90 2.29
N GLU A 63 -6.53 -6.12 1.97
CA GLU A 63 -5.46 -6.47 1.02
C GLU A 63 -4.08 -6.55 1.64
N THR A 64 -4.04 -6.69 2.97
CA THR A 64 -2.81 -6.90 3.73
C THR A 64 -1.95 -8.02 3.12
N GLY A 65 -2.56 -9.14 2.70
CA GLY A 65 -1.85 -10.25 2.05
C GLY A 65 -1.12 -9.82 0.76
N SER A 66 -1.82 -9.17 -0.15
CA SER A 66 -1.28 -8.64 -1.41
C SER A 66 -0.16 -7.63 -1.17
N ILE A 67 -0.37 -6.69 -0.23
CA ILE A 67 0.59 -5.64 0.12
C ILE A 67 1.87 -6.24 0.70
N LEU A 68 1.75 -7.22 1.62
CA LEU A 68 2.88 -7.94 2.17
C LEU A 68 3.63 -8.72 1.08
N GLN A 69 2.90 -9.45 0.23
CA GLN A 69 3.52 -10.25 -0.83
C GLN A 69 4.32 -9.39 -1.81
N ILE A 70 3.73 -8.33 -2.34
CA ILE A 70 4.40 -7.40 -3.27
C ILE A 70 5.65 -6.80 -2.62
N SER A 71 5.52 -6.33 -1.37
CA SER A 71 6.64 -5.72 -0.64
C SER A 71 7.78 -6.72 -0.41
N MET A 72 7.46 -7.95 0.01
CA MET A 72 8.47 -8.99 0.27
C MET A 72 9.16 -9.46 -1.00
N VAL A 73 8.42 -9.65 -2.11
CA VAL A 73 9.01 -9.97 -3.41
C VAL A 73 9.99 -8.88 -3.84
N TRP A 74 9.61 -7.60 -3.69
CA TRP A 74 10.51 -6.49 -4.00
C TRP A 74 11.77 -6.50 -3.12
N ILE A 75 11.62 -6.68 -1.80
CA ILE A 75 12.74 -6.76 -0.84
C ILE A 75 13.73 -7.87 -1.20
N MET A 76 13.21 -9.06 -1.58
CA MET A 76 14.05 -10.19 -1.95
C MET A 76 14.79 -9.97 -3.28
N ASN A 77 14.15 -9.28 -4.23
CA ASN A 77 14.73 -9.01 -5.54
C ASN A 77 15.67 -7.80 -5.60
N HIS A 78 15.75 -7.00 -4.52
CA HIS A 78 16.57 -5.79 -4.45
C HIS A 78 17.56 -5.84 -3.28
N PRO A 79 18.52 -6.80 -3.28
CA PRO A 79 19.33 -7.08 -2.10
C PRO A 79 20.26 -5.93 -1.69
N THR A 80 20.64 -5.08 -2.64
CA THR A 80 21.57 -3.95 -2.45
C THR A 80 20.86 -2.63 -2.14
N GLU A 81 19.53 -2.56 -2.28
CA GLU A 81 18.78 -1.32 -2.09
C GLU A 81 18.58 -1.01 -0.60
N THR A 82 19.03 0.17 -0.15
CA THR A 82 18.86 0.60 1.27
C THR A 82 17.38 0.62 1.68
N ARG A 83 16.48 0.91 0.74
CA ARG A 83 15.04 0.98 0.97
C ARG A 83 14.45 -0.32 1.52
N ARG A 84 15.06 -1.49 1.25
CA ARG A 84 14.53 -2.80 1.64
C ARG A 84 14.25 -2.92 3.13
N HIS A 85 15.14 -2.39 3.98
CA HIS A 85 15.04 -2.50 5.43
C HIS A 85 13.88 -1.65 5.95
N ALA A 86 13.80 -0.40 5.47
CA ALA A 86 12.70 0.48 5.82
C ALA A 86 11.35 -0.09 5.35
N LEU A 87 11.30 -0.68 4.15
CA LEU A 87 10.06 -1.28 3.64
C LEU A 87 9.63 -2.47 4.50
N ALA A 88 10.58 -3.32 4.92
CA ALA A 88 10.30 -4.45 5.80
C ALA A 88 9.70 -4.02 7.14
N GLU A 89 10.31 -3.03 7.80
CA GLU A 89 9.84 -2.50 9.08
C GLU A 89 8.46 -1.82 8.96
N GLU A 90 8.25 -1.03 7.90
CA GLU A 90 6.97 -0.34 7.68
C GLU A 90 5.81 -1.33 7.53
N VAL A 91 5.97 -2.38 6.72
CA VAL A 91 4.90 -3.35 6.50
C VAL A 91 4.71 -4.28 7.70
N ALA A 92 5.77 -4.60 8.44
CA ALA A 92 5.68 -5.35 9.69
C ALA A 92 4.91 -4.56 10.76
N ALA A 93 5.22 -3.27 10.91
CA ALA A 93 4.51 -2.38 11.84
C ALA A 93 3.03 -2.22 11.47
N GLY A 94 2.72 -2.06 10.18
CA GLY A 94 1.32 -1.99 9.71
C GLY A 94 0.54 -3.28 9.95
N ALA A 95 1.13 -4.43 9.63
CA ALA A 95 0.52 -5.74 9.89
C ALA A 95 0.28 -5.95 11.39
N HIS A 96 1.25 -5.59 12.24
CA HIS A 96 1.10 -5.65 13.69
C HIS A 96 -0.04 -4.77 14.17
N ALA A 97 -0.17 -3.54 13.67
CA ALA A 97 -1.25 -2.63 14.03
C ALA A 97 -2.63 -3.20 13.68
N VAL A 98 -2.77 -3.86 12.52
CA VAL A 98 -4.01 -4.54 12.12
C VAL A 98 -4.33 -5.71 13.06
N VAL A 99 -3.34 -6.55 13.38
CA VAL A 99 -3.52 -7.67 14.34
C VAL A 99 -3.95 -7.15 15.71
N GLN A 100 -3.28 -6.13 16.24
CA GLN A 100 -3.62 -5.51 17.52
C GLN A 100 -5.03 -4.93 17.52
N HIS A 101 -5.44 -4.29 16.42
CA HIS A 101 -6.80 -3.75 16.30
C HIS A 101 -7.86 -4.86 16.41
N PHE A 102 -7.69 -5.95 15.67
CA PHE A 102 -8.65 -7.07 15.72
C PHE A 102 -8.60 -7.84 17.03
N ALA A 103 -7.43 -8.05 17.61
CA ALA A 103 -7.28 -8.69 18.92
C ALA A 103 -8.03 -7.91 20.02
N ARG A 104 -7.94 -6.57 19.99
CA ARG A 104 -8.72 -5.70 20.89
C ARG A 104 -10.22 -5.81 20.65
N LEU A 105 -10.66 -5.84 19.39
CA LEU A 105 -12.08 -6.01 19.06
C LEU A 105 -12.64 -7.38 19.47
N SER A 106 -11.81 -8.43 19.48
CA SER A 106 -12.20 -9.77 19.92
C SER A 106 -12.08 -9.99 21.43
N GLY A 107 -11.62 -8.98 22.20
CA GLY A 107 -11.38 -9.11 23.65
C GLY A 107 -10.21 -10.03 24.01
N ALA A 108 -9.28 -10.27 23.07
CA ALA A 108 -8.10 -11.10 23.25
C ALA A 108 -6.93 -10.34 23.91
N VAL A 109 -7.06 -9.00 24.07
CA VAL A 109 -6.12 -8.08 24.72
C VAL A 109 -6.90 -7.00 25.45
#